data_AF-A0A0F6YHM5-F1
#
_entry.id   AF-A0A0F6YHM5-F1
#
_cell.length_a   1.000
_cell.length_b   1.000
_cell.length_c   1.000
_cell.angle_alpha   90.00
_cell.angle_beta   90.00
_cell.angle_gamma   90.00
#
_symmetry.space_group_name_H-M   'P 1'
#
loop_
_entity.id
_entity.type
_entity.pdbx_description
1 polymer ?
#
loop_
_entity_poly.entity_id
_entity_poly.type
_entity_poly.pdbx_seq_one_letter_code
_entity_poly.pdbx_strand_id
1 'polypeptide(L)' 'MKKRDLSRRIAARRKLHAMAHEAAPFFGRERLARMLRDRAPDLVKLVGEREVEAMVELVSRPLGAA' A
#
# COMPACT_ATOMS: atom_id res chain seq x y z
N MET A 1 -5.69 -5.63 -22.03
CA MET A 1 -4.66 -5.64 -20.96
C MET A 1 -3.65 -6.75 -21.23
N LYS A 2 -2.38 -6.44 -21.55
CA LYS A 2 -1.34 -7.46 -21.80
C LYS A 2 -0.99 -8.16 -20.48
N LYS A 3 -0.93 -9.50 -20.42
CA LYS A 3 -0.65 -10.30 -19.19
C LYS A 3 0.58 -9.83 -18.37
N ARG A 4 1.56 -9.21 -19.04
CA ARG A 4 2.76 -8.60 -18.43
C ARG A 4 2.44 -7.41 -17.51
N ASP A 5 1.40 -6.65 -17.82
CA ASP A 5 0.98 -5.46 -17.08
C ASP A 5 0.29 -5.84 -15.75
N LEU A 6 -0.59 -6.84 -15.79
CA LEU A 6 -1.23 -7.39 -14.59
C LEU A 6 -0.20 -7.97 -13.61
N SER A 7 0.74 -8.76 -14.13
CA SER A 7 1.80 -9.36 -13.31
C SER A 7 2.67 -8.30 -12.62
N ARG A 8 2.98 -7.22 -13.34
CA ARG A 8 3.72 -6.07 -12.80
C ARG A 8 2.94 -5.36 -11.70
N ARG A 9 1.64 -5.14 -11.89
CA ARG A 9 0.77 -4.52 -10.88
C ARG A 9 0.64 -5.37 -9.62
N ILE A 10 0.51 -6.69 -9.75
CA ILE A 10 0.47 -7.61 -8.60
C ILE A 10 1.77 -7.56 -7.81
N ALA A 11 2.91 -7.59 -8.49
CA ALA A 11 4.21 -7.48 -7.84
C ALA A 11 4.39 -6.13 -7.12
N ALA A 12 3.97 -5.03 -7.76
CA ALA A 12 3.98 -3.69 -7.16
C ALA A 12 3.09 -3.64 -5.90
N ARG A 13 1.87 -4.18 -5.96
CA ARG A 13 0.95 -4.26 -4.83
C ARG A 13 1.54 -5.04 -3.67
N ARG A 14 2.18 -6.20 -3.93
CA ARG A 14 2.82 -7.01 -2.87
C ARG A 14 3.95 -6.26 -2.17
N LYS A 15 4.80 -5.57 -2.92
CA LYS A 15 5.88 -4.75 -2.34
C LYS A 15 5.33 -3.61 -1.50
N LEU A 16 4.34 -2.87 -2.01
CA LEU A 16 3.73 -1.77 -1.28
C LEU A 16 3.04 -2.23 0.01
N HIS A 17 2.39 -3.40 -0.03
CA HIS A 17 1.75 -4.02 1.12
C HIS A 17 2.75 -4.41 2.22
N ALA A 18 3.89 -4.98 1.86
CA ALA A 18 4.96 -5.29 2.81
C ALA A 18 5.45 -4.01 3.51
N MET A 19 5.75 -2.96 2.73
CA MET A 19 6.15 -1.66 3.28
C MET A 19 5.10 -1.08 4.22
N ALA A 20 3.81 -1.17 3.84
CA ALA A 20 2.71 -0.67 4.65
C ALA A 20 2.60 -1.42 5.99
N HIS A 21 2.74 -2.76 5.99
CA HIS A 21 2.73 -3.57 7.21
C HIS A 21 3.92 -3.31 8.13
N GLU A 22 5.13 -3.21 7.57
CA GLU A 22 6.34 -2.92 8.34
C GLU A 22 6.26 -1.55 9.01
N ALA A 23 5.62 -0.58 8.35
CA ALA A 23 5.53 0.79 8.84
C ALA A 23 4.29 1.09 9.69
N ALA A 24 3.20 0.32 9.53
CA ALA A 24 1.94 0.54 10.25
C ALA A 24 2.09 0.69 11.78
N PRO A 25 2.96 -0.05 12.48
CA PRO A 25 3.16 0.13 13.94
C PRO A 25 3.73 1.51 14.32
N PHE A 26 4.44 2.17 13.41
CA PHE A 26 5.16 3.42 13.68
C PHE A 26 4.41 4.67 13.21
N PHE A 27 3.40 4.52 12.35
CA PHE A 27 2.70 5.64 11.74
C PHE A 27 1.18 5.46 11.79
N GLY A 28 0.46 6.51 12.18
CA GLY A 28 -0.98 6.58 11.93
C GLY A 28 -1.29 6.64 10.43
N ARG A 29 -2.51 6.25 10.03
CA ARG A 29 -2.96 6.11 8.62
C ARG A 29 -2.45 7.19 7.68
N GLU A 30 -2.66 8.46 8.01
CA GLU A 30 -2.27 9.55 7.10
C GLU A 30 -0.75 9.67 6.92
N ARG A 31 0.02 9.46 8.00
CA ARG A 31 1.48 9.48 7.92
C ARG A 31 1.99 8.25 7.16
N LEU A 32 1.33 7.11 7.32
CA LEU A 32 1.62 5.89 6.56
C LEU A 32 1.39 6.12 5.06
N ALA A 33 0.23 6.69 4.68
CA ALA A 33 -0.08 7.01 3.29
C ALA A 33 0.92 8.01 2.68
N ARG A 34 1.26 9.08 3.42
CA ARG A 34 2.31 10.03 3.00
C ARG A 34 3.66 9.34 2.79
N MET A 35 4.10 8.53 3.75
CA MET A 35 5.36 7.80 3.66
C MET A 35 5.41 6.86 2.44
N LEU A 36 4.32 6.15 2.14
CA LEU A 36 4.25 5.28 0.96
C LEU A 36 4.35 6.08 -0.36
N ARG A 37 3.70 7.25 -0.44
CA ARG A 37 3.79 8.16 -1.59
C ARG A 37 5.19 8.72 -1.77
N ASP A 38 5.84 9.11 -0.68
CA ASP A 38 7.18 9.71 -0.71
C ASP A 38 8.26 8.67 -1.03
N ARG A 39 8.17 7.47 -0.45
CA ARG A 39 9.18 6.42 -0.62
C ARG A 39 9.01 5.55 -1.86
N ALA A 40 7.78 5.41 -2.35
CA ALA A 40 7.48 4.51 -3.46
C ALA A 40 6.47 5.09 -4.47
N PRO A 41 6.70 6.30 -5.01
CA PRO A 41 5.76 6.98 -5.90
C PRO A 41 5.44 6.14 -7.16
N ASP A 42 6.42 5.42 -7.70
CA ASP A 42 6.22 4.55 -8.87
C ASP A 42 5.32 3.35 -8.57
N LEU A 43 5.41 2.78 -7.37
CA LEU A 43 4.54 1.68 -6.95
C LEU A 43 3.12 2.19 -6.73
N VAL A 44 2.97 3.36 -6.09
CA VAL A 44 1.68 4.02 -5.91
C VAL A 44 1.03 4.32 -7.25
N LYS A 45 1.78 4.83 -8.23
CA LYS A 45 1.26 5.08 -9.59
C LYS A 45 0.78 3.81 -10.30
N LEU A 46 1.49 2.70 -10.13
CA LEU A 46 1.14 1.41 -10.75
C LEU A 46 -0.06 0.73 -10.08
N VAL A 47 -0.19 0.86 -8.76
CA VAL A 47 -1.25 0.25 -7.96
C VAL A 47 -2.51 1.12 -7.97
N GLY A 48 -2.35 2.43 -7.89
CA GLY A 48 -3.42 3.43 -7.86
C GLY A 48 -3.80 3.86 -6.45
N GLU A 49 -4.07 5.17 -6.28
CA GLU A 49 -4.34 5.80 -4.97
C GLU A 49 -5.44 5.11 -4.17
N ARG A 50 -6.57 4.75 -4.80
CA ARG A 50 -7.69 4.08 -4.11
C ARG A 50 -7.26 2.76 -3.46
N GLU A 51 -6.35 2.04 -4.09
CA GLU A 51 -5.88 0.75 -3.60
C GLU A 51 -4.79 0.92 -2.51
N VAL A 52 -4.04 2.03 -2.55
CA VAL A 52 -3.16 2.45 -1.45
C VAL A 52 -3.97 2.85 -0.22
N GLU A 53 -5.04 3.62 -0.39
CA GLU A 53 -5.93 4.02 0.71
C GLU A 53 -6.57 2.80 1.38
N ALA A 54 -7.13 1.88 0.58
CA ALA A 54 -7.70 0.64 1.10
C ALA A 54 -6.65 -0.21 1.83
N MET A 55 -5.44 -0.29 1.31
CA MET A 55 -4.33 -0.99 1.94
C MET A 55 -3.96 -0.36 3.29
N VAL A 56 -3.77 0.95 3.32
CA VAL A 56 -3.47 1.70 4.55
C VAL A 56 -4.56 1.52 5.59
N GLU A 57 -5.83 1.56 5.17
CA GLU A 57 -6.97 1.30 6.06
C GLU A 57 -6.88 -0.10 6.67
N LEU A 58 -6.65 -1.14 5.85
CA LEU A 58 -6.58 -2.52 6.30
C LEU A 58 -5.42 -2.76 7.28
N VAL A 59 -4.21 -2.29 6.95
CA VAL A 59 -3.03 -2.54 7.81
C VAL A 59 -3.03 -1.72 9.09
N SER A 60 -3.80 -0.63 9.12
CA SER A 60 -3.93 0.24 10.30
C SER A 60 -5.13 -0.12 11.18
N ARG A 61 -5.95 -1.11 10.79
CA ARG A 61 -7.06 -1.57 11.65
C ARG A 61 -6.49 -2.28 12.88
N PRO A 62 -6.94 -1.93 14.10
CA PRO A 62 -6.57 -2.70 15.28
C PRO A 62 -7.09 -4.14 15.14
N LEU A 63 -6.25 -5.12 15.49
CA LEU A 63 -6.51 -6.56 15.36
C LEU A 63 -7.67 -7.10 16.22
N GLY A 64 -8.55 -6.25 16.74
CA GLY A 64 -9.65 -6.61 17.64
C GLY A 64 -10.98 -5.89 17.38
N ALA A 65 -11.17 -5.28 16.21
CA ALA A 65 -12.43 -4.61 15.84
C ALA A 65 -13.42 -5.53 15.09
N ALA A 66 -13.46 -6.83 15.43
CA ALA A 66 -14.40 -7.81 14.89
C ALA A 66 -15.30 -8.35 16.00
#